data_AF-A0A0A2XXP7-F1
#
_entry.id   AF-A0A0A2XXP7-F1
#
_cell.length_a   1.000
_cell.length_b   1.000
_cell.length_c   1.000
_cell.angle_alpha   90.00
_cell.angle_beta   90.00
_cell.angle_gamma   90.00
#
_symmetry.space_group_name_H-M   'P 1'
#
loop_
_entity.id
_entity.type
_entity.pdbx_description
1 polymer ?
#
loop_
_entity_poly.entity_id
_entity_poly.type
_entity_poly.pdbx_seq_one_letter_code
_entity_poly.pdbx_strand_id
1 'polypeptide(L)'
;MFSQFNDLFHPYLEEWNKILAFYDDCVTETDVMQRSKKSSSNSIFDIYLNIIIERIIKHFCDQLDIEVKDAYFYFYLNGCDSQFYINGILIDSYNTYQNVLTMFQKIINES
;
A
#
# COMPACT_ATOMS: atom_id res chain seq x y z
N MET A 1 11.99 9.83 -0.55
CA MET A 1 12.38 8.45 -0.88
C MET A 1 13.48 8.02 0.08
N PHE A 2 13.34 6.87 0.73
CA PHE A 2 14.30 6.34 1.70
C PHE A 2 15.57 5.89 0.96
N SER A 3 16.67 6.65 1.09
CA SER A 3 17.87 6.45 0.26
C SER A 3 18.49 5.05 0.38
N GLN A 4 18.27 4.38 1.51
CA GLN A 4 18.80 3.04 1.81
C GLN A 4 18.07 1.91 1.06
N PHE A 5 16.93 2.19 0.42
CA PHE A 5 16.17 1.18 -0.34
C PHE A 5 16.29 1.34 -1.85
N ASN A 6 17.08 2.31 -2.33
CA ASN A 6 17.32 2.50 -3.76
C ASN A 6 17.96 1.26 -4.41
N ASP A 7 18.66 0.43 -3.63
CA ASP A 7 19.31 -0.80 -4.09
C ASP A 7 18.44 -2.07 -3.87
N LEU A 8 17.30 -1.96 -3.18
CA LEU A 8 16.38 -3.08 -2.96
C LEU A 8 15.32 -3.11 -4.06
N PHE A 9 15.48 -4.06 -4.99
CA PHE A 9 14.54 -4.25 -6.08
C PHE A 9 13.28 -4.96 -5.59
N HIS A 10 12.18 -4.23 -5.44
CA HIS A 10 10.86 -4.81 -5.28
C HIS A 10 10.00 -4.46 -6.50
N PRO A 11 9.39 -5.46 -7.17
CA PRO A 11 8.82 -5.29 -8.51
C PRO A 11 7.67 -4.26 -8.56
N TYR A 12 6.94 -4.09 -7.45
CA TYR A 12 5.79 -3.18 -7.37
C TYR A 12 6.05 -1.90 -6.57
N LEU A 13 7.28 -1.70 -6.08
CA LEU A 13 7.54 -0.60 -5.14
C LEU A 13 7.40 0.77 -5.78
N GLU A 14 7.88 0.92 -7.01
CA GLU A 14 7.71 2.16 -7.77
C GLU A 14 6.22 2.47 -7.96
N GLU A 15 5.44 1.45 -8.29
CA GLU A 15 3.99 1.58 -8.53
C GLU A 15 3.22 1.92 -7.25
N TRP A 16 3.56 1.30 -6.13
CA TRP A 16 2.96 1.65 -4.84
C TRP A 16 3.29 3.09 -4.42
N ASN A 17 4.51 3.56 -4.68
CA ASN A 17 4.86 4.96 -4.44
C ASN A 17 4.10 5.91 -5.38
N LYS A 18 3.85 5.52 -6.63
CA LYS A 18 2.99 6.30 -7.56
C LYS A 18 1.57 6.43 -7.02
N ILE A 19 1.01 5.38 -6.41
CA ILE A 19 -0.31 5.43 -5.77
C ILE A 19 -0.31 6.45 -4.62
N LEU A 20 0.67 6.43 -3.73
CA LEU A 20 0.75 7.42 -2.64
C LEU A 20 0.94 8.85 -3.16
N ALA A 21 1.81 9.02 -4.16
CA ALA A 21 2.06 10.32 -4.76
C ALA A 21 0.81 10.94 -5.40
N PHE A 22 -0.12 10.13 -5.91
CA PHE A 22 -1.41 10.60 -6.40
C PHE A 22 -2.27 11.27 -5.30
N TYR A 23 -2.06 10.90 -4.03
CA TYR A 23 -2.73 11.51 -2.87
C TYR A 23 -1.87 12.56 -2.15
N ASP A 24 -0.83 13.09 -2.79
CA ASP A 24 0.18 13.96 -2.17
C ASP A 24 0.80 13.34 -0.89
N ASP A 25 0.88 12.02 -0.83
CA ASP A 25 1.38 11.24 0.30
C ASP A 25 2.73 10.57 -0.01
N CYS A 26 3.55 10.38 1.00
CA CYS A 26 4.80 9.63 0.90
C CYS A 26 5.26 9.09 2.25
N VAL A 27 5.87 7.89 2.24
CA VAL A 27 6.48 7.32 3.45
C VAL A 27 7.88 7.88 3.67
N THR A 28 8.12 8.38 4.88
CA THR A 28 9.37 9.05 5.25
C THR A 28 10.28 8.17 6.11
N GLU A 29 11.58 8.48 6.05
CA GLU A 29 12.47 8.59 7.21
C GLU A 29 11.90 8.16 8.58
N THR A 30 11.26 9.17 9.14
CA THR A 30 10.70 9.24 10.47
C THR A 30 9.58 8.23 10.66
N ASP A 31 8.73 7.99 9.66
CA ASP A 31 7.63 7.03 9.75
C ASP A 31 8.16 5.62 10.03
N VAL A 32 9.17 5.20 9.27
CA VAL A 32 9.80 3.88 9.40
C VAL A 32 10.51 3.76 10.74
N MET A 33 11.28 4.78 11.14
CA MET A 33 12.04 4.76 12.40
C MET A 33 11.14 4.80 13.64
N GLN A 34 9.97 5.47 13.56
CA GLN A 34 8.99 5.43 14.64
C GLN A 34 8.31 4.07 14.76
N ARG A 35 8.02 3.41 13.63
CA ARG A 35 7.44 2.07 13.62
C ARG A 35 8.45 1.00 14.05
N SER A 36 9.71 1.10 13.62
CA SER A 36 10.76 0.13 13.99
C SER A 36 11.06 0.11 15.48
N LYS A 37 10.97 1.24 16.17
CA LYS A 37 11.08 1.29 17.65
C LYS A 37 10.03 0.44 18.38
N LYS A 38 8.91 0.12 17.72
CA LYS A 38 7.81 -0.68 18.27
C LYS A 38 7.86 -2.15 17.82
N SER A 39 8.74 -2.51 16.88
CA SER A 39 8.82 -3.84 16.31
C SER A 39 10.24 -4.38 16.41
N SER A 40 10.43 -5.43 17.23
CA SER A 40 11.75 -6.00 17.51
C SER A 40 12.20 -7.05 16.48
N SER A 41 11.36 -7.44 15.51
CA SER A 41 11.60 -8.64 14.67
C SER A 41 11.48 -8.44 13.16
N ASN A 42 10.98 -7.31 12.68
CA ASN A 42 10.75 -7.11 11.25
C ASN A 42 11.92 -6.36 10.60
N SER A 43 12.26 -6.70 9.36
CA SER A 43 13.25 -5.94 8.61
C SER A 43 12.76 -4.51 8.41
N ILE A 44 13.68 -3.53 8.35
CA ILE A 44 13.33 -2.13 8.12
C ILE A 44 12.58 -1.98 6.78
N PHE A 45 12.92 -2.80 5.79
CA PHE A 45 12.25 -2.80 4.50
C PHE A 45 10.81 -3.34 4.58
N ASP A 46 10.56 -4.43 5.30
CA ASP A 46 9.18 -4.92 5.50
C ASP A 46 8.34 -3.90 6.27
N ILE A 47 8.95 -3.20 7.23
CA ILE A 47 8.28 -2.09 7.93
C ILE A 47 7.90 -0.98 6.95
N TYR A 48 8.81 -0.61 6.04
CA TYR A 48 8.53 0.38 5.00
C TYR A 48 7.38 -0.06 4.08
N LEU A 49 7.42 -1.30 3.56
CA LEU A 49 6.36 -1.86 2.73
C LEU A 49 5.01 -1.94 3.46
N ASN A 50 5.03 -2.31 4.73
CA ASN A 50 3.83 -2.33 5.57
C ASN A 50 3.17 -0.95 5.68
N ILE A 51 3.96 0.09 5.94
CA ILE A 51 3.45 1.47 6.05
C ILE A 51 2.88 1.94 4.70
N ILE A 52 3.54 1.62 3.59
CA ILE A 52 3.02 1.92 2.25
C ILE A 52 1.64 1.29 2.05
N ILE A 53 1.51 -0.02 2.29
CA ILE A 53 0.26 -0.74 2.09
C ILE A 53 -0.84 -0.21 3.02
N GLU A 54 -0.55 0.04 4.30
CA GLU A 54 -1.52 0.63 5.23
C GLU A 54 -2.04 1.99 4.73
N ARG A 55 -1.17 2.84 4.17
CA ARG A 55 -1.58 4.14 3.61
C ARG A 55 -2.38 3.98 2.33
N ILE A 56 -2.02 3.05 1.44
CA ILE A 56 -2.82 2.76 0.24
C ILE A 56 -4.22 2.29 0.65
N ILE A 57 -4.33 1.38 1.62
CA ILE A 57 -5.63 0.90 2.15
C ILE A 57 -6.44 2.10 2.69
N LYS A 58 -5.80 2.97 3.49
CA LYS A 58 -6.47 4.16 4.02
C LYS A 58 -7.02 5.05 2.90
N HIS A 59 -6.20 5.41 1.91
CA HIS A 59 -6.65 6.25 0.80
C HIS A 59 -7.75 5.58 -0.02
N PHE A 60 -7.66 4.26 -0.24
CA PHE A 60 -8.70 3.50 -0.92
C PHE A 60 -10.05 3.60 -0.19
N CYS A 61 -10.06 3.39 1.12
CA CYS A 61 -11.25 3.51 1.95
C CYS A 61 -11.79 4.95 1.98
N ASP A 62 -10.90 5.93 2.19
CA ASP A 62 -11.28 7.35 2.25
C ASP A 62 -11.89 7.84 0.92
N GLN A 63 -11.39 7.38 -0.23
CA GLN A 63 -11.93 7.73 -1.56
C GLN A 63 -13.31 7.15 -1.84
N LEU A 64 -13.61 5.98 -1.28
CA LEU A 64 -14.88 5.29 -1.47
C LEU A 64 -15.90 5.59 -0.37
N ASP A 65 -15.51 6.34 0.66
CA ASP A 65 -16.30 6.58 1.88
C ASP A 65 -16.76 5.27 2.54
N ILE A 66 -15.84 4.30 2.66
CA ILE A 66 -16.09 2.98 3.27
C ILE A 66 -15.14 2.70 4.44
N GLU A 67 -15.52 1.76 5.30
CA GLU A 67 -14.62 1.24 6.33
C GLU A 67 -13.72 0.12 5.79
N VAL A 68 -12.59 -0.14 6.47
CA VAL A 68 -11.66 -1.23 6.11
C VAL A 68 -12.34 -2.59 6.06
N LYS A 69 -13.40 -2.81 6.86
CA LYS A 69 -14.15 -4.07 6.91
C LYS A 69 -15.04 -4.32 5.69
N ASP A 70 -15.31 -3.28 4.90
CA ASP A 70 -16.24 -3.33 3.76
C ASP A 70 -15.54 -3.82 2.48
N ALA A 71 -14.22 -3.97 2.52
CA ALA A 71 -13.41 -4.56 1.46
C ALA A 71 -12.45 -5.63 2.02
N TYR A 72 -12.07 -6.58 1.18
CA TYR A 72 -11.12 -7.62 1.53
C TYR A 72 -9.70 -7.18 1.15
N PHE A 73 -8.90 -6.84 2.16
CA PHE A 73 -7.48 -6.53 2.00
C PHE A 73 -6.64 -7.71 2.45
N TYR A 74 -5.72 -8.15 1.60
CA TYR A 74 -4.75 -9.19 1.94
C TYR A 74 -3.37 -8.75 1.49
N PHE A 75 -2.37 -8.91 2.35
CA PHE A 75 -0.99 -8.68 1.98
C PHE A 75 -0.06 -9.67 2.67
N TYR A 76 1.05 -9.96 2.00
CA TYR A 76 2.15 -10.76 2.50
C TYR A 76 3.44 -9.96 2.34
N LEU A 77 4.25 -9.88 3.39
CA LEU A 77 5.50 -9.12 3.40
C LEU A 77 6.68 -10.07 3.61
N ASN A 78 7.59 -10.10 2.66
CA ASN A 78 8.82 -10.86 2.71
C ASN A 78 9.86 -10.26 1.75
N GLY A 79 10.30 -9.03 2.06
CA GLY A 79 11.22 -8.29 1.23
C GLY A 79 10.72 -8.17 -0.21
N CYS A 80 11.52 -8.62 -1.17
CA CYS A 80 11.25 -8.52 -2.61
C CYS A 80 10.05 -9.35 -3.10
N ASP A 81 9.62 -10.37 -2.35
CA ASP A 81 8.50 -11.26 -2.70
C ASP A 81 7.16 -10.80 -2.11
N SER A 82 7.07 -9.54 -1.67
CA SER A 82 5.87 -9.02 -1.03
C SER A 82 4.73 -8.82 -2.04
N GLN A 83 3.50 -9.05 -1.59
CA GLN A 83 2.30 -8.98 -2.41
C GLN A 83 1.18 -8.26 -1.66
N PHE A 84 0.35 -7.53 -2.40
CA PHE A 84 -0.80 -6.80 -1.86
C PHE A 84 -2.00 -6.97 -2.78
N TYR A 85 -3.15 -7.31 -2.20
CA TYR A 85 -4.39 -7.61 -2.90
C TYR A 85 -5.56 -6.83 -2.30
N ILE A 86 -6.45 -6.36 -3.17
CA ILE A 86 -7.75 -5.77 -2.83
C ILE A 86 -8.83 -6.60 -3.53
N ASN A 87 -9.76 -7.19 -2.76
CA ASN A 87 -10.77 -8.13 -3.24
C ASN A 87 -10.23 -9.22 -4.17
N GLY A 88 -9.06 -9.77 -3.83
CA GLY A 88 -8.40 -10.84 -4.59
C GLY A 88 -7.68 -10.38 -5.86
N ILE A 89 -7.67 -9.08 -6.16
CA ILE A 89 -6.94 -8.50 -7.29
C ILE A 89 -5.57 -8.03 -6.79
N LEU A 90 -4.50 -8.55 -7.41
CA LEU A 90 -3.13 -8.13 -7.11
C LEU A 90 -2.94 -6.66 -7.49
N ILE A 91 -2.44 -5.85 -6.56
CA ILE A 91 -2.11 -4.45 -6.79
C ILE A 91 -0.63 -4.38 -7.20
N ASP A 92 -0.36 -4.62 -8.47
CA ASP A 92 0.98 -4.63 -9.07
C ASP A 92 1.34 -3.31 -9.78
N SER A 93 0.34 -2.48 -10.10
CA SER A 93 0.52 -1.22 -10.79
C SER A 93 -0.45 -0.13 -10.29
N TYR A 94 -0.08 1.14 -10.53
CA TYR A 94 -0.98 2.27 -10.31
C TYR A 94 -2.29 2.13 -11.10
N ASN A 95 -2.21 1.64 -12.34
CA ASN A 95 -3.39 1.43 -13.19
C ASN A 95 -4.30 0.34 -12.62
N THR A 96 -3.73 -0.76 -12.12
CA THR A 96 -4.51 -1.82 -11.46
C THR A 96 -5.26 -1.27 -10.26
N TYR A 97 -4.59 -0.46 -9.42
CA TYR A 97 -5.24 0.23 -8.31
C TYR A 97 -6.41 1.12 -8.75
N GLN A 98 -6.21 1.97 -9.76
CA GLN A 98 -7.27 2.87 -10.27
C GLN A 98 -8.46 2.10 -10.85
N ASN A 99 -8.19 0.98 -11.53
CA ASN A 99 -9.23 0.10 -12.05
C ASN A 99 -10.06 -0.52 -10.92
N VAL A 100 -9.40 -1.02 -9.86
CA VAL A 100 -10.10 -1.58 -8.69
C VAL A 100 -10.93 -0.51 -7.99
N LEU A 101 -10.38 0.70 -7.79
CA LEU A 101 -11.10 1.83 -7.19
C LEU A 101 -12.37 2.16 -8.00
N THR A 102 -12.24 2.28 -9.32
CA THR A 102 -13.36 2.55 -10.22
C THR A 102 -14.41 1.44 -10.20
N MET A 103 -14.00 0.17 -10.14
CA MET A 103 -14.91 -0.97 -10.05
C MET A 103 -15.74 -0.91 -8.76
N PHE A 104 -15.11 -0.65 -7.62
CA PHE A 104 -15.81 -0.52 -6.35
C PHE A 104 -16.77 0.66 -6.32
N GLN A 105 -16.34 1.82 -6.82
CA GLN A 105 -17.18 3.00 -6.85
C GLN A 105 -18.46 2.79 -7.67
N LYS A 106 -18.39 2.00 -8.76
CA LYS A 106 -19.58 1.59 -9.52
C LYS A 106 -20.49 0.69 -8.70
N ILE A 107 -19.94 -0.32 -8.03
CA ILE A 107 -20.72 -1.24 -7.19
C ILE A 107 -21.46 -0.47 -6.08
N ILE A 108 -20.78 0.46 -5.41
CA ILE A 108 -21.37 1.28 -4.34
C ILE A 108 -22.51 2.17 -4.88
N ASN A 109 -22.31 2.82 -6.02
CA ASN A 109 -23.32 3.69 -6.63
C ASN A 109 -24.53 2.93 -7.21
N GLU A 110 -24.38 1.64 -7.48
CA GLU A 110 -25.44 0.76 -8.00
C GLU A 110 -26.17 -0.02 -6.89
N SER A 111 -25.70 0.06 -5.64
CA SER A 111 -26.28 -0.62 -4.45
C SER A 111 -27.26 0.27 -3.69
#